data_AF-A0A953Q0P7-F1
#
_entry.id   AF-A0A953Q0P7-F1
#
_cell.length_a   1.000
_cell.length_b   1.000
_cell.length_c   1.000
_cell.angle_alpha   90.00
_cell.angle_beta   90.00
_cell.angle_gamma   90.00
#
_symmetry.space_group_name_H-M   'P 1'
#
loop_
_entity.id
_entity.type
_entity.pdbx_description
1 polymer ?
#
loop_
_entity_poly.entity_id
_entity_poly.type
_entity_poly.pdbx_seq_one_letter_code
_entity_poly.pdbx_strand_id
1 'polypeptide(L)'
;MQKTLDLKHTLNLPRTSFSMKANLPQNEPHWLAKWAKENLYAQIRAARAGAPLFTLHDGPPYANGRIHLGTALNKILKDFIVKSRTLAGFNAPYLPGWDCHGLPIEINVDKELGPRKAQMSAVEIRRACRRYAEKYVDLQRQDFMRLGVVGEWEKPYLTMEPAYEATIAQAFLKFLEGGYVYRGLKPVYWCLSCKTALAEAEVEYEDHRSRSIYVKYRVLTDPAILDPALKGRTLYVIIWTTTPWTLPA
;
A
#
# COMPACT_ATOMS: atom_id res chain seq x y z
N MET A 1 58.63 -11.28 -53.58
CA MET A 1 57.72 -10.60 -52.62
C MET A 1 57.97 -11.19 -51.24
N GLN A 2 58.48 -10.40 -50.30
CA GLN A 2 58.78 -10.82 -48.94
C GLN A 2 57.46 -11.16 -48.21
N LYS A 3 57.36 -12.38 -47.67
CA LYS A 3 56.23 -12.83 -46.86
C LYS A 3 56.24 -12.01 -45.56
N THR A 4 55.31 -11.08 -45.43
CA THR A 4 55.17 -10.25 -44.23
C THR A 4 54.83 -11.19 -43.05
N LEU A 5 55.61 -11.14 -41.97
CA LEU A 5 55.42 -11.99 -40.80
C LEU A 5 54.13 -11.59 -40.08
N ASP A 6 53.18 -12.51 -39.91
CA ASP A 6 51.92 -12.23 -39.22
C ASP A 6 52.12 -12.25 -37.70
N LEU A 7 52.35 -11.06 -37.14
CA LEU A 7 52.58 -10.85 -35.71
C LEU A 7 51.30 -11.01 -34.86
N LYS A 8 50.09 -11.14 -35.44
CA LYS A 8 48.86 -11.29 -34.64
C LYS A 8 48.87 -12.54 -33.76
N HIS A 9 49.53 -13.60 -34.22
CA HIS A 9 49.61 -14.87 -33.50
C HIS A 9 50.65 -14.87 -32.37
N THR A 10 51.53 -13.88 -32.30
CA THR A 10 52.53 -13.75 -31.21
C THR A 10 52.01 -12.90 -30.04
N LEU A 11 50.83 -12.30 -30.18
CA LEU A 11 50.20 -11.46 -29.15
C LEU A 11 49.30 -12.30 -28.22
N ASN A 12 49.47 -12.13 -26.90
CA ASN A 12 48.61 -12.75 -25.90
C ASN A 12 47.35 -11.89 -25.64
N LEU A 13 46.40 -11.94 -26.58
CA LEU A 13 45.17 -11.15 -26.50
C LEU A 13 44.15 -11.77 -25.52
N PRO A 14 43.38 -10.94 -24.79
CA PRO A 14 42.29 -11.43 -23.95
C PRO A 14 41.28 -12.24 -24.77
N ARG A 15 40.93 -13.44 -24.28
CA ARG A 15 39.91 -14.31 -24.87
C ARG A 15 38.80 -14.54 -23.85
N THR A 16 37.57 -14.26 -24.25
CA THR A 16 36.40 -14.50 -23.40
C THR A 16 35.21 -14.91 -24.25
N SER A 17 34.38 -15.82 -23.71
CA SER A 17 33.06 -16.15 -24.24
C SER A 17 31.99 -15.13 -23.81
N PHE A 18 32.35 -14.19 -22.94
CA PHE A 18 31.44 -13.15 -22.46
C PHE A 18 31.10 -12.17 -23.60
N SER A 19 29.83 -12.12 -23.96
CA SER A 19 29.34 -11.22 -25.00
C SER A 19 29.55 -9.76 -24.61
N MET A 20 30.06 -8.96 -25.55
CA MET A 20 30.16 -7.51 -25.38
C MET A 20 28.79 -6.82 -25.30
N LYS A 21 27.75 -7.40 -25.92
CA LYS A 21 26.35 -6.93 -25.82
C LYS A 21 25.63 -7.69 -24.72
N ALA A 22 25.05 -6.96 -23.77
CA ALA A 22 24.40 -7.56 -22.59
C ALA A 22 23.08 -8.28 -22.91
N ASN A 23 22.29 -7.80 -23.88
CA ASN A 23 21.00 -8.39 -24.30
C ASN A 23 20.08 -8.77 -23.12
N LEU A 24 19.97 -7.85 -22.14
CA LEU A 24 19.35 -8.11 -20.84
C LEU A 24 17.87 -8.56 -20.90
N PRO A 25 17.00 -8.00 -21.76
CA PRO A 25 15.60 -8.45 -21.84
C PRO A 25 15.45 -9.93 -22.15
N GLN A 26 16.41 -10.52 -22.86
CA GLN A 26 16.46 -11.94 -23.20
C GLN A 26 17.24 -12.73 -22.15
N ASN A 27 18.37 -12.22 -21.65
CA ASN A 27 19.25 -12.95 -20.74
C ASN A 27 18.73 -13.03 -19.29
N GLU A 28 18.12 -11.96 -18.78
CA GLU A 28 17.61 -11.93 -17.40
C GLU A 28 16.56 -13.02 -17.12
N PRO A 29 15.54 -13.26 -17.99
CA PRO A 29 14.61 -14.37 -17.80
C PRO A 29 15.29 -15.74 -17.67
N HIS A 30 16.38 -15.99 -18.40
CA HIS A 30 17.12 -17.25 -18.28
C HIS A 30 17.84 -17.36 -16.94
N TRP A 31 18.41 -16.27 -16.42
CA TRP A 31 19.01 -16.24 -15.09
C TRP A 31 17.99 -16.48 -13.98
N LEU A 32 16.83 -15.82 -14.06
CA LEU A 32 15.75 -16.01 -13.10
C LEU A 32 15.19 -17.43 -13.12
N ALA A 33 14.99 -18.01 -14.32
CA ALA A 33 14.55 -19.39 -14.47
C ALA A 33 15.56 -20.38 -13.88
N LYS A 34 16.87 -20.12 -14.05
CA LYS A 34 17.93 -20.90 -13.43
C LYS A 34 17.85 -20.81 -11.89
N TRP A 35 17.74 -19.60 -11.33
CA TRP A 35 17.63 -19.41 -9.88
C TRP A 35 16.41 -20.12 -9.28
N ALA A 36 15.27 -20.08 -9.98
CA ALA A 36 14.07 -20.81 -9.57
C ALA A 36 14.30 -22.33 -9.61
N LYS A 37 14.87 -22.87 -10.70
CA LYS A 37 15.17 -24.30 -10.84
C LYS A 37 16.13 -24.80 -9.76
N GLU A 38 17.10 -23.99 -9.39
CA GLU A 38 18.09 -24.32 -8.35
C GLU A 38 17.55 -24.10 -6.93
N ASN A 39 16.37 -23.50 -6.78
CA ASN A 39 15.83 -23.06 -5.49
C ASN A 39 16.85 -22.18 -4.72
N LEU A 40 17.38 -21.16 -5.41
CA LEU A 40 18.46 -20.31 -4.91
C LEU A 40 18.15 -19.70 -3.54
N TYR A 41 16.92 -19.26 -3.30
CA TYR A 41 16.54 -18.67 -2.03
C TYR A 41 16.71 -19.66 -0.86
N ALA A 42 16.25 -20.91 -1.02
CA ALA A 42 16.42 -21.95 -0.01
C ALA A 42 17.91 -22.26 0.24
N GLN A 43 18.73 -22.29 -0.81
CA GLN A 43 20.18 -22.46 -0.65
C GLN A 43 20.81 -21.32 0.15
N ILE A 44 20.42 -20.07 -0.13
CA ILE A 44 20.90 -18.90 0.63
C ILE A 44 20.48 -19.03 2.11
N ARG A 45 19.23 -19.44 2.38
CA ARG A 45 18.74 -19.64 3.75
C ARG A 45 19.53 -20.72 4.49
N ALA A 46 19.78 -21.85 3.85
CA ALA A 46 20.58 -22.93 4.42
C ALA A 46 22.04 -22.50 4.67
N ALA A 47 22.66 -21.80 3.71
CA ALA A 47 24.04 -21.33 3.82
C ALA A 47 24.26 -20.26 4.90
N ARG A 48 23.20 -19.58 5.35
CA ARG A 48 23.24 -18.58 6.43
C ARG A 48 22.55 -19.07 7.71
N ALA A 49 22.18 -20.35 7.80
CA ALA A 49 21.59 -20.91 9.01
C ALA A 49 22.55 -20.73 10.21
N GLY A 50 22.04 -20.24 11.34
CA GLY A 50 22.83 -19.97 12.54
C GLY A 50 23.63 -18.66 12.53
N ALA A 51 23.70 -17.94 11.41
CA ALA A 51 24.34 -16.63 11.37
C ALA A 51 23.49 -15.55 12.06
N PRO A 52 24.08 -14.39 12.46
CA PRO A 52 23.34 -13.30 13.09
C PRO A 52 22.14 -12.87 12.24
N LEU A 53 20.95 -12.81 12.87
CA LEU A 53 19.70 -12.47 12.19
C LEU A 53 19.66 -10.98 11.85
N PHE A 54 19.36 -10.66 10.59
CA PHE A 54 19.00 -9.33 10.14
C PHE A 54 17.59 -9.36 9.56
N THR A 55 16.64 -8.67 10.18
CA THR A 55 15.26 -8.67 9.71
C THR A 55 14.93 -7.35 9.04
N LEU A 56 14.53 -7.39 7.77
CA LEU A 56 13.87 -6.29 7.09
C LEU A 56 12.40 -6.65 6.94
N HIS A 57 11.53 -5.96 7.67
CA HIS A 57 10.09 -6.15 7.54
C HIS A 57 9.59 -5.45 6.27
N ASP A 58 8.97 -6.21 5.38
CA ASP A 58 8.39 -5.67 4.16
C ASP A 58 7.08 -4.97 4.48
N GLY A 59 6.97 -3.66 4.23
CA GLY A 59 5.66 -3.00 4.20
C GLY A 59 4.81 -3.57 3.05
N PRO A 60 3.60 -4.08 3.32
CA PRO A 60 2.82 -4.82 2.32
C PRO A 60 2.22 -3.85 1.27
N PRO A 61 2.50 -4.00 -0.04
CA PRO A 61 1.74 -3.30 -1.06
C PRO A 61 0.25 -3.70 -1.06
N TYR A 62 -0.61 -2.77 -1.46
CA TYR A 62 -2.02 -3.05 -1.72
C TYR A 62 -2.19 -3.98 -2.92
N ALA A 63 -3.01 -5.03 -2.78
CA ALA A 63 -3.34 -5.99 -3.82
C ALA A 63 -4.45 -5.49 -4.77
N ASN A 64 -4.23 -4.33 -5.43
CA ASN A 64 -5.26 -3.66 -6.22
C ASN A 64 -4.84 -3.16 -7.62
N GLY A 65 -3.65 -3.55 -8.10
CA GLY A 65 -3.13 -3.07 -9.38
C GLY A 65 -1.82 -3.75 -9.79
N ARG A 66 -1.34 -3.46 -11.00
CA ARG A 66 0.03 -3.82 -11.40
C ARG A 66 1.04 -2.92 -10.71
N ILE A 67 2.29 -3.37 -10.63
CA ILE A 67 3.37 -2.56 -10.05
C ILE A 67 3.61 -1.30 -10.89
N HIS A 68 4.05 -0.23 -10.23
CA HIS A 68 4.52 1.01 -10.85
C HIS A 68 5.96 1.31 -10.40
N LEU A 69 6.57 2.37 -10.94
CA LEU A 69 7.97 2.71 -10.64
C LEU A 69 8.23 2.95 -9.15
N GLY A 70 7.25 3.46 -8.40
CA GLY A 70 7.36 3.64 -6.95
C GLY A 70 7.51 2.30 -6.22
N THR A 71 6.67 1.32 -6.54
CA THR A 71 6.80 -0.05 -5.99
C THR A 71 8.09 -0.73 -6.44
N ALA A 72 8.54 -0.50 -7.68
CA ALA A 72 9.80 -1.04 -8.18
C ALA A 72 11.00 -0.48 -7.40
N LEU A 73 11.07 0.85 -7.23
CA LEU A 73 12.11 1.51 -6.43
C LEU A 73 12.15 0.94 -5.01
N ASN A 74 10.99 0.85 -4.34
CA ASN A 74 10.92 0.33 -2.98
C ASN A 74 11.47 -1.10 -2.87
N LYS A 75 11.03 -2.01 -3.76
CA LYS A 75 11.44 -3.42 -3.71
C LYS A 75 12.89 -3.64 -4.10
N ILE A 76 13.41 -2.89 -5.08
CA ILE A 76 14.82 -2.97 -5.47
C ILE A 76 15.73 -2.50 -4.32
N LEU A 77 15.37 -1.43 -3.62
CA LEU A 77 16.14 -0.97 -2.46
C LEU A 77 16.14 -2.00 -1.31
N LYS A 78 14.99 -2.60 -1.01
CA LYS A 78 14.88 -3.67 -0.01
C LYS A 78 15.74 -4.89 -0.40
N ASP A 79 15.68 -5.30 -1.66
CA ASP A 79 16.47 -6.40 -2.19
C ASP A 79 17.99 -6.12 -2.10
N PHE A 80 18.41 -4.89 -2.43
CA PHE A 80 19.80 -4.45 -2.28
C PHE A 80 20.27 -4.61 -0.82
N ILE A 81 19.47 -4.14 0.14
CA ILE A 81 19.79 -4.25 1.57
C ILE A 81 19.88 -5.71 2.00
N VAL A 82 18.90 -6.54 1.64
CA VAL A 82 18.87 -7.96 2.00
C VAL A 82 20.06 -8.71 1.42
N LYS A 83 20.38 -8.50 0.12
CA LYS A 83 21.53 -9.12 -0.54
C LYS A 83 22.84 -8.64 0.08
N SER A 84 22.99 -7.34 0.32
CA SER A 84 24.17 -6.77 0.98
C SER A 84 24.39 -7.38 2.36
N ARG A 85 23.35 -7.48 3.19
CA ARG A 85 23.44 -8.08 4.53
C ARG A 85 23.73 -9.58 4.49
N THR A 86 23.13 -10.29 3.54
CA THR A 86 23.43 -11.71 3.30
C THR A 86 24.91 -11.90 2.94
N LEU A 87 25.44 -11.09 2.02
CA LEU A 87 26.85 -11.13 1.61
C LEU A 87 27.81 -10.70 2.73
N ALA A 88 27.37 -9.80 3.62
CA ALA A 88 28.10 -9.41 4.83
C ALA A 88 28.03 -10.48 5.95
N GLY A 89 27.43 -11.64 5.69
CA GLY A 89 27.44 -12.79 6.59
C GLY A 89 26.19 -12.94 7.46
N PHE A 90 25.17 -12.08 7.34
CA PHE A 90 23.95 -12.18 8.14
C PHE A 90 22.97 -13.21 7.58
N ASN A 91 22.16 -13.79 8.46
CA ASN A 91 20.92 -14.45 8.08
C ASN A 91 19.85 -13.39 7.83
N ALA A 92 19.68 -12.97 6.56
CA ALA A 92 18.72 -11.92 6.20
C ALA A 92 17.52 -12.48 5.42
N PRO A 93 16.49 -13.06 6.08
CA PRO A 93 15.31 -13.56 5.37
C PRO A 93 14.48 -12.38 4.86
N TYR A 94 13.87 -12.56 3.69
CA TYR A 94 12.96 -11.57 3.12
C TYR A 94 11.61 -12.23 2.87
N LEU A 95 10.63 -11.84 3.69
CA LEU A 95 9.26 -12.30 3.62
C LEU A 95 8.40 -11.19 3.02
N PRO A 96 8.03 -11.29 1.73
CA PRO A 96 7.11 -10.34 1.13
C PRO A 96 5.71 -10.52 1.71
N GLY A 97 4.91 -9.47 1.68
CA GLY A 97 3.49 -9.58 1.98
C GLY A 97 2.61 -8.60 1.25
N TRP A 98 1.30 -8.72 1.47
CA TRP A 98 0.29 -7.95 0.77
C TRP A 98 -0.86 -7.53 1.68
N ASP A 99 -1.33 -6.31 1.43
CA ASP A 99 -2.54 -5.78 2.02
C ASP A 99 -3.72 -6.11 1.10
N CYS A 100 -4.65 -6.90 1.62
CA CYS A 100 -5.69 -7.62 0.90
C CYS A 100 -7.10 -7.17 1.31
N HIS A 101 -7.20 -6.16 2.18
CA HIS A 101 -8.47 -5.62 2.67
C HIS A 101 -8.61 -4.14 2.31
N GLY A 102 -9.75 -3.56 2.71
CA GLY A 102 -9.96 -2.11 2.68
C GLY A 102 -10.68 -1.58 1.42
N LEU A 103 -11.01 -0.29 1.51
CA LEU A 103 -11.79 0.45 0.50
C LEU A 103 -11.23 0.38 -0.92
N PRO A 104 -9.91 0.42 -1.16
CA PRO A 104 -9.39 0.36 -2.53
C PRO A 104 -9.81 -0.89 -3.30
N ILE A 105 -9.86 -2.05 -2.63
CA ILE A 105 -10.31 -3.31 -3.25
C ILE A 105 -11.82 -3.29 -3.44
N GLU A 106 -12.57 -2.87 -2.42
CA GLU A 106 -14.03 -2.79 -2.50
C GLU A 106 -14.51 -1.89 -3.63
N ILE A 107 -13.90 -0.72 -3.81
CA ILE A 107 -14.23 0.22 -4.89
C ILE A 107 -13.96 -0.38 -6.27
N ASN A 108 -12.86 -1.12 -6.45
CA ASN A 108 -12.55 -1.75 -7.73
C ASN A 108 -13.46 -2.94 -8.03
N VAL A 109 -13.75 -3.77 -7.03
CA VAL A 109 -14.71 -4.87 -7.15
C VAL A 109 -16.10 -4.34 -7.44
N ASP A 110 -16.51 -3.23 -6.83
CA ASP A 110 -17.78 -2.56 -7.11
C ASP A 110 -17.89 -2.12 -8.57
N LYS A 111 -16.81 -1.56 -9.13
CA LYS A 111 -16.73 -1.21 -10.55
C LYS A 111 -16.84 -2.43 -11.46
N GLU A 112 -16.20 -3.55 -11.10
CA GLU A 112 -16.25 -4.80 -11.89
C GLU A 112 -17.62 -5.52 -11.81
N LEU A 113 -18.27 -5.48 -10.65
CA LEU A 113 -19.57 -6.11 -10.43
C LEU A 113 -20.71 -5.28 -11.04
N GLY A 114 -20.61 -3.95 -10.95
CA GLY A 114 -21.61 -3.02 -11.47
C GLY A 114 -23.02 -3.30 -10.91
N PRO A 115 -24.07 -3.30 -11.74
CA PRO A 115 -25.45 -3.53 -11.30
C PRO A 115 -25.69 -4.87 -10.58
N ARG A 116 -24.85 -5.88 -10.85
CA ARG A 116 -24.99 -7.22 -10.25
C ARG A 116 -24.81 -7.20 -8.74
N LYS A 117 -24.03 -6.26 -8.21
CA LYS A 117 -23.78 -6.13 -6.76
C LYS A 117 -25.08 -6.03 -5.95
N ALA A 118 -26.10 -5.34 -6.48
CA ALA A 118 -27.37 -5.15 -5.78
C ALA A 118 -28.14 -6.45 -5.51
N GLN A 119 -27.81 -7.53 -6.23
CA GLN A 119 -28.42 -8.85 -6.08
C GLN A 119 -27.53 -9.82 -5.27
N MET A 120 -26.35 -9.38 -4.84
CA MET A 120 -25.38 -10.23 -4.14
C MET A 120 -25.46 -10.01 -2.63
N SER A 121 -25.28 -11.10 -1.89
CA SER A 121 -25.08 -11.06 -0.44
C SER A 121 -23.71 -10.47 -0.08
N ALA A 122 -23.59 -9.97 1.16
CA ALA A 122 -22.32 -9.49 1.69
C ALA A 122 -21.21 -10.56 1.69
N VAL A 123 -21.57 -11.85 1.79
CA VAL A 123 -20.62 -12.97 1.72
C VAL A 123 -20.09 -13.14 0.30
N GLU A 124 -20.96 -13.05 -0.71
CA GLU A 124 -20.57 -13.16 -2.11
C GLU A 124 -19.68 -11.99 -2.55
N ILE A 125 -19.98 -10.78 -2.08
CA ILE A 125 -19.15 -9.59 -2.31
C ILE A 125 -17.76 -9.78 -1.69
N ARG A 126 -17.67 -10.20 -0.42
CA ARG A 126 -16.39 -10.48 0.23
C ARG A 126 -15.58 -11.57 -0.48
N ARG A 127 -16.25 -12.62 -0.98
CA ARG A 127 -15.59 -13.64 -1.82
C ARG A 127 -15.08 -13.08 -3.15
N ALA A 128 -15.80 -12.14 -3.75
CA ALA A 128 -15.32 -11.43 -4.94
C ALA A 128 -14.09 -10.58 -4.63
N CYS A 129 -14.08 -9.84 -3.50
CA CYS A 129 -12.92 -9.09 -3.04
C CYS A 129 -11.70 -9.98 -2.79
N ARG A 130 -11.87 -11.15 -2.15
CA ARG A 130 -10.78 -12.10 -1.94
C ARG A 130 -10.19 -12.58 -3.27
N ARG A 131 -11.02 -13.00 -4.24
CA ARG A 131 -10.53 -13.41 -5.57
C ARG A 131 -9.81 -12.29 -6.32
N TYR A 132 -10.31 -11.07 -6.17
CA TYR A 132 -9.67 -9.88 -6.76
C TYR A 132 -8.27 -9.68 -6.15
N ALA A 133 -8.15 -9.72 -4.82
CA ALA A 133 -6.87 -9.60 -4.12
C ALA A 133 -5.90 -10.71 -4.54
N GLU A 134 -6.31 -11.98 -4.56
CA GLU A 134 -5.51 -13.13 -5.00
C GLU A 134 -4.93 -12.93 -6.40
N LYS A 135 -5.75 -12.49 -7.36
CA LYS A 135 -5.32 -12.18 -8.73
C LYS A 135 -4.19 -11.14 -8.74
N TYR A 136 -4.30 -10.06 -7.97
CA TYR A 136 -3.28 -9.00 -7.97
C TYR A 136 -2.05 -9.36 -7.15
N VAL A 137 -2.17 -10.16 -6.09
CA VAL A 137 -1.03 -10.77 -5.40
C VAL A 137 -0.19 -11.56 -6.41
N ASP A 138 -0.82 -12.41 -7.22
CA ASP A 138 -0.13 -13.23 -8.20
C ASP A 138 0.58 -12.39 -9.28
N LEU A 139 -0.11 -11.39 -9.84
CA LEU A 139 0.45 -10.50 -10.85
C LEU A 139 1.63 -9.68 -10.29
N GLN A 140 1.46 -9.06 -9.12
CA GLN A 140 2.52 -8.27 -8.50
C GLN A 140 3.71 -9.13 -8.10
N ARG A 141 3.48 -10.35 -7.58
CA ARG A 141 4.53 -11.32 -7.28
C ARG A 141 5.36 -11.63 -8.54
N GLN A 142 4.71 -11.93 -9.66
CA GLN A 142 5.40 -12.17 -10.93
C GLN A 142 6.22 -10.96 -11.36
N ASP A 143 5.66 -9.75 -11.27
CA ASP A 143 6.34 -8.53 -11.63
C ASP A 143 7.56 -8.27 -10.71
N PHE A 144 7.46 -8.51 -9.41
CA PHE A 144 8.60 -8.39 -8.48
C PHE A 144 9.68 -9.44 -8.68
N MET A 145 9.29 -10.69 -8.98
CA MET A 145 10.24 -11.74 -9.37
C MET A 145 10.97 -11.36 -10.66
N ARG A 146 10.27 -10.73 -11.62
CA ARG A 146 10.88 -10.23 -12.86
C ARG A 146 11.92 -9.14 -12.61
N LEU A 147 11.79 -8.35 -11.54
CA LEU A 147 12.82 -7.39 -11.10
C LEU A 147 14.04 -8.04 -10.45
N GLY A 148 14.07 -9.37 -10.30
CA GLY A 148 15.20 -10.10 -9.72
C GLY A 148 15.27 -10.03 -8.18
N VAL A 149 14.15 -9.65 -7.55
CA VAL A 149 14.02 -9.63 -6.10
C VAL A 149 13.94 -11.05 -5.57
N VAL A 150 14.80 -11.38 -4.60
CA VAL A 150 14.88 -12.72 -4.01
C VAL A 150 14.21 -12.72 -2.64
N GLY A 151 13.25 -13.63 -2.43
CA GLY A 151 12.50 -13.74 -1.18
C GLY A 151 11.61 -14.98 -1.13
N GLU A 152 10.85 -15.09 -0.05
CA GLU A 152 9.89 -16.16 0.17
C GLU A 152 8.59 -15.91 -0.61
N TRP A 153 8.59 -16.22 -1.90
CA TRP A 153 7.46 -15.99 -2.80
C TRP A 153 6.38 -17.07 -2.76
N GLU A 154 6.71 -18.26 -2.24
CA GLU A 154 5.78 -19.39 -2.12
C GLU A 154 4.88 -19.25 -0.89
N LYS A 155 5.43 -18.70 0.20
CA LYS A 155 4.70 -18.49 1.46
C LYS A 155 4.79 -17.03 1.93
N PRO A 156 4.24 -16.08 1.17
CA PRO A 156 4.18 -14.69 1.62
C PRO A 156 3.21 -14.53 2.78
N TYR A 157 3.31 -13.42 3.51
CA TYR A 157 2.26 -13.08 4.48
C TYR A 157 1.14 -12.30 3.80
N LEU A 158 -0.11 -12.73 3.99
CA LEU A 158 -1.28 -12.09 3.43
C LEU A 158 -2.17 -11.64 4.58
N THR A 159 -2.63 -10.40 4.55
CA THR A 159 -3.53 -9.87 5.59
C THR A 159 -4.89 -10.57 5.64
N MET A 160 -5.28 -11.24 4.54
CA MET A 160 -6.48 -12.07 4.44
C MET A 160 -6.28 -13.53 4.87
N GLU A 161 -5.08 -13.91 5.33
CA GLU A 161 -4.82 -15.25 5.86
C GLU A 161 -5.47 -15.40 7.24
N PRO A 162 -6.19 -16.51 7.53
CA PRO A 162 -6.89 -16.67 8.81
C PRO A 162 -5.99 -16.51 10.04
N ALA A 163 -4.73 -16.95 9.97
CA ALA A 163 -3.76 -16.77 11.06
C ALA A 163 -3.39 -15.30 11.31
N TYR A 164 -3.33 -14.49 10.25
CA TYR A 164 -3.08 -13.05 10.34
C TYR A 164 -4.29 -12.34 10.95
N GLU A 165 -5.50 -12.64 10.46
CA GLU A 165 -6.77 -12.11 10.99
C GLU A 165 -6.96 -12.47 12.47
N ALA A 166 -6.63 -13.70 12.86
CA ALA A 166 -6.68 -14.13 14.26
C ALA A 166 -5.71 -13.35 15.14
N THR A 167 -4.51 -13.03 14.63
CA THR A 167 -3.53 -12.20 15.35
C THR A 167 -4.03 -10.77 15.54
N ILE A 168 -4.68 -10.17 14.53
CA ILE A 168 -5.34 -8.87 14.66
C ILE A 168 -6.43 -8.92 15.72
N ALA A 169 -7.30 -9.94 15.69
CA ALA A 169 -8.37 -10.09 16.66
C ALA A 169 -7.84 -10.21 18.10
N GLN A 170 -6.75 -10.98 18.31
CA GLN A 170 -6.09 -11.07 19.60
C GLN A 170 -5.51 -9.73 20.06
N ALA A 171 -4.89 -8.96 19.17
CA ALA A 171 -4.37 -7.64 19.50
C ALA A 171 -5.50 -6.68 19.89
N PHE A 172 -6.62 -6.69 19.15
CA PHE A 172 -7.81 -5.91 19.47
C PHE A 172 -8.37 -6.26 20.85
N LEU A 173 -8.49 -7.56 21.17
CA LEU A 173 -8.96 -8.01 22.49
C LEU A 173 -8.07 -7.53 23.62
N LYS A 174 -6.74 -7.55 23.46
CA LYS A 174 -5.81 -6.98 24.45
C LYS A 174 -6.04 -5.49 24.68
N PHE A 175 -6.29 -4.71 23.62
CA PHE A 175 -6.61 -3.29 23.76
C PHE A 175 -7.95 -3.07 24.46
N LEU A 176 -8.94 -3.91 24.17
CA LEU A 176 -10.25 -3.87 24.81
C LEU A 176 -10.16 -4.20 26.31
N GLU A 177 -9.46 -5.28 26.66
CA GLU A 177 -9.21 -5.68 28.06
C GLU A 177 -8.42 -4.63 28.83
N GLY A 178 -7.49 -3.93 28.17
CA GLY A 178 -6.74 -2.81 28.74
C GLY A 178 -7.54 -1.50 28.89
N GLY A 179 -8.80 -1.46 28.46
CA GLY A 179 -9.64 -0.25 28.54
C GLY A 179 -9.31 0.83 27.50
N TYR A 180 -8.54 0.51 26.46
CA TYR A 180 -8.16 1.45 25.39
C TYR A 180 -9.21 1.55 24.27
N VAL A 181 -10.18 0.62 24.24
CA VAL A 181 -11.27 0.60 23.25
C VAL A 181 -12.57 1.00 23.94
N TYR A 182 -13.25 2.00 23.38
CA TYR A 182 -14.56 2.44 23.84
C TYR A 182 -15.47 2.72 22.65
N ARG A 183 -16.78 2.74 22.90
CA ARG A 183 -17.79 3.13 21.91
C ARG A 183 -18.39 4.47 22.32
N GLY A 184 -18.40 5.42 21.40
CA GLY A 184 -18.95 6.76 21.63
C GLY A 184 -19.48 7.38 20.34
N LEU A 185 -20.01 8.59 20.46
CA LEU A 185 -20.45 9.41 19.33
C LEU A 185 -19.54 10.63 19.23
N LYS A 186 -19.03 10.88 18.02
CA LYS A 186 -18.18 12.03 17.70
C LYS A 186 -18.48 12.43 16.25
N PRO A 187 -18.45 13.73 15.90
CA PRO A 187 -18.36 14.14 14.50
C PRO A 187 -17.10 13.52 13.87
N VAL A 188 -17.28 12.83 12.74
CA VAL A 188 -16.21 12.16 11.99
C VAL A 188 -16.26 12.59 10.53
N TYR A 189 -15.13 12.50 9.83
CA TYR A 189 -15.13 12.62 8.37
C TYR A 189 -15.97 11.47 7.80
N TRP A 190 -16.96 11.82 6.97
CA TRP A 190 -17.87 10.86 6.36
C TRP A 190 -17.84 10.98 4.85
N CYS A 191 -17.49 9.90 4.17
CA CYS A 191 -17.52 9.87 2.71
C CYS A 191 -18.91 9.47 2.21
N LEU A 192 -19.59 10.39 1.52
CA LEU A 192 -20.92 10.14 0.94
C LEU A 192 -20.90 9.05 -0.14
N SER A 193 -19.80 8.94 -0.87
CA SER A 193 -19.61 7.95 -1.94
C SER A 193 -19.33 6.55 -1.39
N CYS A 194 -18.41 6.44 -0.43
CA CYS A 194 -18.02 5.17 0.18
C CYS A 194 -19.01 4.72 1.28
N LYS A 195 -19.86 5.63 1.78
CA LYS A 195 -20.83 5.40 2.86
C LYS A 195 -20.19 4.87 4.15
N THR A 196 -19.05 5.44 4.51
CA THR A 196 -18.29 5.06 5.71
C THR A 196 -17.57 6.27 6.30
N ALA A 197 -17.22 6.15 7.58
CA ALA A 197 -16.31 7.08 8.23
C ALA A 197 -14.88 6.90 7.69
N LEU A 198 -14.13 7.99 7.63
CA LEU A 198 -12.72 8.02 7.26
C LEU A 198 -11.86 8.47 8.43
N ALA A 199 -10.65 7.91 8.54
CA ALA A 199 -9.61 8.43 9.40
C ALA A 199 -9.00 9.71 8.79
N GLU A 200 -8.42 10.57 9.62
CA GLU A 200 -7.77 11.80 9.14
C GLU A 200 -6.65 11.51 8.14
N ALA A 201 -5.91 10.41 8.33
CA ALA A 201 -4.87 9.97 7.41
C ALA A 201 -5.37 9.54 6.02
N GLU A 202 -6.69 9.35 5.86
CA GLU A 202 -7.33 9.00 4.59
C GLU A 202 -7.93 10.22 3.88
N VAL A 203 -7.84 11.41 4.48
CA VAL A 203 -8.39 12.65 3.93
C VAL A 203 -7.30 13.41 3.18
N GLU A 204 -7.55 13.63 1.89
CA GLU A 204 -6.73 14.49 1.04
C GLU A 204 -7.44 15.82 0.80
N TYR A 205 -6.66 16.90 0.72
CA TYR A 205 -7.16 18.26 0.56
C TYR A 205 -7.00 18.73 -0.88
N GLU A 206 -8.08 19.25 -1.43
CA GLU A 206 -8.10 19.90 -2.73
C GLU A 206 -8.85 21.23 -2.65
N ASP A 207 -8.51 22.17 -3.54
CA ASP A 207 -9.20 23.44 -3.62
C ASP A 207 -10.65 23.23 -4.08
N HIS A 208 -11.60 23.65 -3.23
CA HIS A 208 -13.03 23.55 -3.50
C HIS A 208 -13.70 24.93 -3.40
N ARG A 209 -14.62 25.22 -4.32
CA ARG A 209 -15.40 26.46 -4.31
C ARG A 209 -16.68 26.30 -3.47
N SER A 210 -16.71 26.95 -2.32
CA SER A 210 -17.86 26.96 -1.41
C SER A 210 -18.64 28.27 -1.47
N ARG A 211 -19.94 28.22 -1.13
CA ARG A 211 -20.76 29.43 -0.96
C ARG A 211 -20.40 30.10 0.37
N SER A 212 -19.88 31.33 0.31
CA SER A 212 -19.61 32.15 1.48
C SER A 212 -20.79 33.10 1.71
N ILE A 213 -21.49 32.97 2.84
CA ILE A 213 -22.69 33.76 3.15
C ILE A 213 -22.61 34.40 4.53
N TYR A 214 -23.35 35.52 4.68
CA TYR A 214 -23.63 36.15 5.96
C TYR A 214 -25.12 35.99 6.26
N VAL A 215 -25.45 35.55 7.47
CA VAL A 215 -26.84 35.34 7.91
C VAL A 215 -27.07 36.16 9.18
N LYS A 216 -28.20 36.87 9.22
CA LYS A 216 -28.62 37.64 10.39
C LYS A 216 -29.68 36.88 11.18
N TYR A 217 -29.43 36.63 12.46
CA TYR A 217 -30.40 36.06 13.39
C TYR A 217 -30.94 37.15 14.30
N ARG A 218 -32.27 37.29 14.36
CA ARG A 218 -32.90 38.27 15.24
C ARG A 218 -32.76 37.81 16.70
N VAL A 219 -32.32 38.71 17.57
CA VAL A 219 -32.34 38.48 19.02
C VAL A 219 -33.79 38.56 19.51
N LEU A 220 -34.29 37.48 20.11
CA LEU A 220 -35.67 37.39 20.61
C LEU A 220 -35.82 37.92 22.05
N THR A 221 -34.75 37.84 22.83
CA THR A 221 -34.70 38.38 24.20
C THR A 221 -34.54 39.90 24.20
N ASP A 222 -35.03 40.58 25.23
CA ASP A 222 -34.87 42.04 25.36
C ASP A 222 -33.37 42.41 25.39
N PRO A 223 -32.88 43.19 24.40
CA PRO A 223 -31.51 43.68 24.39
C PRO A 223 -31.08 44.45 25.63
N ALA A 224 -32.03 44.99 26.41
CA ALA A 224 -31.76 45.66 27.67
C ALA A 224 -31.04 44.78 28.70
N ILE A 225 -31.08 43.44 28.54
CA ILE A 225 -30.31 42.48 29.37
C ILE A 225 -28.80 42.65 29.17
N LEU A 226 -28.35 43.03 27.97
CA LEU A 226 -26.93 43.26 27.67
C LEU A 226 -26.53 44.69 28.04
N ASP A 227 -27.36 45.67 27.69
CA ASP A 227 -27.14 47.09 27.98
C ASP A 227 -28.50 47.83 28.01
N PRO A 228 -28.85 48.53 29.11
CA PRO A 228 -30.09 49.32 29.20
C PRO A 228 -30.30 50.32 28.06
N ALA A 229 -29.24 50.82 27.42
CA ALA A 229 -29.32 51.72 26.28
C ALA A 229 -29.90 51.08 25.00
N LEU A 230 -29.98 49.75 24.96
CA LEU A 230 -30.51 48.97 23.84
C LEU A 230 -32.00 48.66 23.96
N LYS A 231 -32.66 49.13 25.03
CA LYS A 231 -34.09 48.93 25.27
C LYS A 231 -34.92 49.42 24.09
N GLY A 232 -35.79 48.55 23.58
CA GLY A 232 -36.67 48.85 22.43
C GLY A 232 -35.99 48.80 21.05
N ARG A 233 -34.69 48.49 20.95
CA ARG A 233 -34.00 48.30 19.67
C ARG A 233 -34.18 46.87 19.15
N THR A 234 -34.26 46.72 17.83
CA THR A 234 -34.20 45.38 17.21
C THR A 234 -32.74 45.03 16.94
N LEU A 235 -32.22 44.02 17.63
CA LEU A 235 -30.88 43.52 17.42
C LEU A 235 -30.84 42.29 16.52
N TYR A 236 -29.76 42.17 15.76
CA TYR A 236 -29.43 41.00 14.97
C TYR A 236 -27.99 40.58 15.26
N VAL A 237 -27.77 39.28 15.42
CA VAL A 237 -26.44 38.66 15.40
C VAL A 237 -26.11 38.30 13.96
N ILE A 238 -24.96 38.73 13.48
CA ILE A 238 -24.47 38.37 12.15
C ILE A 238 -23.50 37.21 12.29
N ILE A 239 -23.74 36.13 11.56
CA ILE A 239 -22.82 35.00 11.46
C ILE A 239 -22.31 34.86 10.02
N TRP A 240 -21.11 34.31 9.89
CA TRP A 240 -20.49 33.96 8.62
C TRP A 240 -20.31 32.44 8.54
N THR A 241 -20.63 31.84 7.40
CA THR A 241 -20.39 30.42 7.15
C THR A 241 -20.10 30.13 5.68
N THR A 242 -19.28 29.11 5.43
CA THR A 242 -19.04 28.52 4.10
C THR A 242 -19.88 27.27 3.85
N THR A 243 -20.65 26.82 4.85
CA THR A 243 -21.47 25.59 4.79
C THR A 243 -22.95 25.90 5.07
N PRO A 244 -23.70 26.51 4.13
CA PRO A 244 -25.11 26.87 4.36
C PRO A 244 -26.01 25.70 4.78
N TRP A 245 -25.64 24.47 4.39
CA TRP A 245 -26.35 23.25 4.73
C TRP A 245 -26.31 22.91 6.23
N THR A 246 -25.43 23.51 7.02
CA THR A 246 -25.36 23.31 8.48
C THR A 246 -26.29 24.23 9.27
N LEU A 247 -26.86 25.26 8.64
CA LEU A 247 -27.75 26.22 9.30
C LEU A 247 -29.03 25.63 9.94
N PRO A 248 -29.62 24.53 9.43
CA PRO A 248 -30.78 23.92 10.08
C PRO A 248 -30.49 23.19 11.39
N ALA A 249 -29.21 22.94 11.72
CA ALA A 249 -28.79 22.18 12.90
C ALA A 249 -28.93 22.97 14.21
#